data_AF-A0A3L6FF85-F1
#
_entry.id   AF-A0A3L6FF85-F1
#
_cell.length_a   1.000
_cell.length_b   1.000
_cell.length_c   1.000
_cell.angle_alpha   90.00
_cell.angle_beta   90.00
_cell.angle_gamma   90.00
#
_symmetry.space_group_name_H-M   'P 1'
#
loop_
_entity.id
_entity.type
_entity.pdbx_description
1 polymer ?
#
loop_
_entity_poly.entity_id
_entity_poly.type
_entity_poly.pdbx_seq_one_letter_code
_entity_poly.pdbx_strand_id
1 'polypeptide(L)'
;MKGKTVMFVGDSLGRNQWESLVCLLHAAALQSPTQLVSVDPLYTYKFLEYQVTVSFYHASYLVDIDVVQGKRVLMLDDISENAESWRDADVLSFNSGLWWTHTGSMQG
;
A
#
# COMPACT_ATOMS: atom_id res chain seq x y z
N MET A 1 12.01 14.98 -4.06
CA MET A 1 10.71 14.45 -3.59
C MET A 1 9.59 15.49 -3.48
N LYS A 2 9.85 16.82 -3.49
CA LYS A 2 8.75 17.81 -3.44
C LYS A 2 7.70 17.54 -4.54
N GLY A 3 6.43 17.49 -4.16
CA GLY A 3 5.33 17.21 -5.09
C GLY A 3 5.19 15.76 -5.54
N LYS A 4 5.90 14.80 -4.92
CA LYS A 4 5.94 13.40 -5.33
C LYS A 4 5.14 12.49 -4.42
N THR A 5 4.61 11.41 -4.99
CA THR A 5 3.93 10.33 -4.29
C THR A 5 4.81 9.08 -4.21
N VAL A 6 5.08 8.63 -2.99
CA VAL A 6 5.70 7.34 -2.69
C VAL A 6 4.60 6.39 -2.26
N MET A 7 4.49 5.22 -2.87
CA MET A 7 3.48 4.23 -2.52
C MET A 7 4.11 2.88 -2.21
N PHE A 8 3.82 2.38 -1.02
CA PHE A 8 4.02 1.00 -0.63
C PHE A 8 2.82 0.18 -1.08
N VAL A 9 3.06 -1.00 -1.65
CA VAL A 9 2.00 -1.88 -2.12
C VAL A 9 2.31 -3.28 -1.64
N GLY A 10 1.39 -3.92 -0.93
CA GLY A 10 1.62 -5.28 -0.49
C GLY A 10 0.86 -5.72 0.74
N ASP A 11 1.52 -6.53 1.56
CA ASP A 11 0.97 -7.10 2.79
C ASP A 11 1.31 -6.25 4.03
N SER A 12 1.06 -6.80 5.22
CA SER A 12 1.26 -6.12 6.50
C SER A 12 2.72 -5.72 6.75
N LEU A 13 3.71 -6.39 6.14
CA LEU A 13 5.11 -5.97 6.23
C LEU A 13 5.34 -4.68 5.44
N GLY A 14 4.73 -4.52 4.27
CA GLY A 14 4.76 -3.28 3.49
C GLY A 14 4.11 -2.13 4.27
N ARG A 15 3.01 -2.39 4.98
CA ARG A 15 2.39 -1.41 5.88
C ARG A 15 3.34 -0.97 7.00
N ASN A 16 4.04 -1.90 7.65
CA ASN A 16 5.01 -1.57 8.69
C ASN A 16 6.16 -0.69 8.15
N GLN A 17 6.63 -0.97 6.93
CA GLN A 17 7.66 -0.15 6.27
C GLN A 17 7.14 1.25 5.93
N TRP A 18 5.89 1.36 5.46
CA TRP A 18 5.22 2.64 5.24
C TRP A 18 5.13 3.45 6.54
N GLU A 19 4.65 2.86 7.64
CA GLU A 19 4.57 3.53 8.94
C GLU A 19 5.96 3.97 9.43
N SER A 20 6.98 3.13 9.26
CA SER A 20 8.37 3.47 9.58
C SER A 20 8.86 4.69 8.81
N LEU A 21 8.62 4.75 7.49
CA LEU A 21 9.04 5.90 6.67
C LEU A 21 8.29 7.17 7.06
N VAL A 22 6.98 7.09 7.32
CA VAL A 22 6.18 8.21 7.80
C VAL A 22 6.78 8.80 9.09
N CYS A 23 7.15 7.95 10.05
CA CYS A 23 7.78 8.38 11.31
C CYS A 23 9.15 9.05 11.07
N LEU A 24 10.00 8.49 10.21
CA LEU A 24 11.29 9.09 9.86
C LEU A 24 11.14 10.48 9.24
N LEU A 25 10.19 10.63 8.32
CA LEU A 25 9.91 11.90 7.66
C LEU A 25 9.27 12.92 8.62
N HIS A 26 8.39 12.47 9.50
CA HIS A 26 7.79 13.32 10.54
C HIS A 26 8.86 13.87 11.48
N ALA A 27 9.81 13.03 11.92
CA ALA A 27 10.93 13.47 12.75
C ALA A 27 11.84 14.49 12.05
N ALA A 28 12.02 14.39 10.72
CA ALA A 28 12.81 15.33 9.93
C ALA A 28 12.07 16.64 9.62
N ALA A 29 10.73 16.64 9.63
CA ALA A 29 9.88 17.76 9.23
C ALA A 29 8.82 18.10 10.29
N LEU A 30 9.23 18.18 11.57
CA LEU A 30 8.34 18.35 12.73
C LEU A 30 7.35 19.54 12.64
N GLN A 31 7.70 20.59 11.88
CA GLN A 31 6.87 21.79 11.74
C GLN A 31 5.97 21.75 10.51
N SER A 32 6.13 20.78 9.61
CA SER A 32 5.29 20.67 8.42
C SER A 32 3.88 20.27 8.86
N PRO A 33 2.83 20.98 8.41
CA PRO A 33 1.47 20.50 8.55
C PRO A 33 1.31 19.15 7.83
N THR A 34 0.57 18.24 8.45
CA THR A 34 0.36 16.87 7.94
C THR A 34 -1.11 16.52 7.84
N GLN A 35 -1.45 15.63 6.91
CA GLN A 35 -2.80 15.07 6.78
C GLN A 35 -2.72 13.54 6.67
N LEU A 36 -3.57 12.83 7.42
CA LEU A 36 -3.73 11.39 7.33
C LEU A 36 -5.13 11.06 6.83
N VAL A 37 -5.21 10.17 5.83
CA VAL A 37 -6.44 9.51 5.37
C VAL A 37 -6.17 8.01 5.45
N SER A 38 -7.03 7.28 6.16
CA SER A 38 -6.82 5.85 6.44
C SER A 38 -8.10 5.09 6.13
N VAL A 39 -8.27 4.67 4.88
CA VAL A 39 -9.46 3.96 4.42
C VAL A 39 -8.99 2.72 3.67
N ASP A 40 -9.17 1.55 4.27
CA ASP A 40 -8.85 0.29 3.60
C ASP A 40 -9.49 0.21 2.20
N PRO A 41 -8.75 -0.13 1.13
CA PRO A 41 -7.37 -0.64 1.12
C PRO A 41 -6.25 0.42 1.03
N LEU A 42 -6.56 1.72 1.01
CA LEU A 42 -5.61 2.82 0.79
C LEU A 42 -5.39 3.72 2.03
N TYR A 43 -4.15 3.77 2.48
CA TYR A 43 -3.68 4.60 3.57
C TYR A 43 -2.76 5.67 3.01
N THR A 44 -2.95 6.93 3.37
CA THR A 44 -2.24 8.07 2.77
C THR A 44 -1.86 9.08 3.84
N TYR A 45 -0.56 9.38 3.92
CA TYR A 45 0.00 10.41 4.79
C TYR A 45 0.66 11.51 3.95
N LYS A 46 0.26 12.76 4.13
CA LYS A 46 0.72 13.88 3.31
C LYS A 46 1.44 14.93 4.15
N PHE A 47 2.65 15.30 3.74
CA PHE A 47 3.41 16.44 4.25
C PHE A 47 3.08 17.67 3.40
N LEU A 48 2.23 18.56 3.91
CA LEU A 48 1.56 19.59 3.11
C LEU A 48 2.53 20.64 2.56
N GLU A 49 3.50 21.08 3.35
CA GLU A 49 4.51 22.06 2.93
C GLU A 49 5.35 21.58 1.74
N TYR A 50 5.69 20.29 1.75
CA TYR A 50 6.50 19.63 0.74
C TYR A 50 5.67 19.05 -0.41
N GLN A 51 4.35 19.00 -0.26
CA GLN A 51 3.45 18.30 -1.18
C GLN A 51 3.93 16.85 -1.42
N VAL A 52 4.52 16.22 -0.40
CA VAL A 52 4.96 14.82 -0.45
C VAL A 52 3.84 13.96 0.09
N THR A 53 3.46 12.95 -0.68
CA THR A 53 2.48 11.95 -0.27
C THR A 53 3.21 10.62 -0.06
N VAL A 54 2.96 9.97 1.07
CA VAL A 54 3.44 8.62 1.37
C VAL A 54 2.22 7.75 1.62
N SER A 55 1.98 6.79 0.74
CA SER A 55 0.78 5.93 0.80
C SER A 55 1.14 4.47 0.97
N PHE A 56 0.21 3.70 1.49
CA PHE A 56 0.21 2.24 1.50
C PHE A 56 -1.09 1.74 0.89
N TYR A 57 -1.00 0.84 -0.09
CA TYR A 57 -2.13 0.14 -0.67
C TYR A 57 -2.05 -1.34 -0.31
N HIS A 58 -3.09 -1.87 0.33
CA HIS A 58 -3.15 -3.25 0.78
C HIS A 58 -3.52 -4.16 -0.39
N ALA A 59 -2.53 -4.90 -0.90
CA ALA A 59 -2.69 -5.95 -1.90
C ALA A 59 -1.81 -7.14 -1.53
N SER A 60 -2.27 -7.99 -0.59
CA SER A 60 -1.47 -9.07 0.01
C SER A 60 -0.73 -9.95 -1.02
N TYR A 61 -1.39 -10.27 -2.13
CA TYR A 61 -0.87 -11.13 -3.20
C TYR A 61 -0.46 -10.35 -4.46
N LEU A 62 -0.62 -9.02 -4.46
CA LEU A 62 -0.48 -8.10 -5.60
C LEU A 62 -1.48 -8.32 -6.76
N VAL A 63 -1.76 -9.58 -7.08
CA VAL A 63 -2.75 -10.00 -8.07
C VAL A 63 -4.17 -9.74 -7.62
N ASP A 64 -5.06 -9.64 -8.59
CA ASP A 64 -6.48 -9.47 -8.35
C ASP A 64 -7.08 -10.75 -7.75
N ILE A 65 -8.16 -10.58 -6.99
CA ILE A 65 -8.84 -11.68 -6.30
C ILE A 65 -10.30 -11.67 -6.73
N ASP A 66 -10.71 -12.72 -7.43
CA ASP A 66 -12.08 -12.89 -7.89
C ASP A 66 -12.85 -13.90 -7.02
N VAL A 67 -14.18 -13.88 -7.10
CA VAL A 67 -15.07 -14.83 -6.43
C VAL A 67 -15.70 -15.77 -7.46
N VAL A 68 -15.08 -16.94 -7.62
CA VAL A 68 -15.57 -18.00 -8.51
C VAL A 68 -16.35 -19.03 -7.70
N GLN A 69 -17.65 -19.17 -7.96
CA GLN A 69 -18.53 -20.13 -7.27
C GLN A 69 -18.51 -19.98 -5.73
N GLY A 70 -18.43 -18.74 -5.24
CA GLY A 70 -18.40 -18.44 -3.81
C GLY A 70 -17.04 -18.69 -3.13
N LYS A 71 -15.99 -19.00 -3.88
CA LYS A 71 -14.63 -19.12 -3.39
C LYS A 71 -13.75 -18.02 -3.95
N ARG A 72 -12.89 -17.46 -3.12
CA ARG A 72 -11.88 -16.49 -3.54
C ARG A 72 -10.77 -17.20 -4.32
N VAL A 73 -10.41 -16.66 -5.47
CA VAL A 73 -9.40 -17.20 -6.38
C VAL A 73 -8.39 -16.10 -6.70
N LEU A 74 -7.10 -16.42 -6.56
CA LEU A 74 -6.02 -15.52 -6.98
C LEU A 74 -5.90 -15.58 -8.50
N MET A 75 -6.05 -14.45 -9.16
CA MET A 75 -5.91 -14.32 -10.61
C MET A 75 -4.44 -14.11 -10.95
N LEU A 76 -3.65 -15.19 -10.97
CA LEU A 76 -2.18 -15.11 -11.04
C LEU A 76 -1.60 -14.32 -12.24
N ASP A 77 -2.39 -14.18 -13.30
CA ASP A 77 -2.02 -13.48 -14.52
C ASP A 77 -2.66 -12.07 -14.63
N ASP A 78 -3.36 -11.59 -13.59
CA ASP A 78 -4.06 -10.30 -13.60
C ASP A 78 -3.76 -9.45 -12.35
N ILE A 79 -3.48 -8.18 -12.60
CA ILE A 79 -3.25 -7.12 -11.60
C ILE A 79 -4.02 -5.85 -11.96
N SER A 80 -4.87 -5.89 -13.00
CA SER A 80 -5.41 -4.70 -13.64
C SER A 80 -6.26 -3.87 -12.68
N GLU A 81 -7.09 -4.51 -11.85
CA GLU A 81 -7.94 -3.80 -10.90
C GLU A 81 -7.10 -3.15 -9.79
N ASN A 82 -6.18 -3.90 -9.18
CA ASN A 82 -5.29 -3.35 -8.17
C ASN A 82 -4.37 -2.26 -8.73
N ALA A 83 -3.89 -2.41 -9.96
CA ALA A 83 -2.94 -1.49 -10.58
C ALA A 83 -3.49 -0.07 -10.78
N GLU A 84 -4.80 0.10 -10.91
CA GLU A 84 -5.42 1.42 -10.99
C GLU A 84 -5.12 2.28 -9.77
N SER A 85 -4.88 1.67 -8.60
CA SER A 85 -4.60 2.40 -7.37
C SER A 85 -3.18 2.97 -7.30
N TRP A 86 -2.23 2.39 -8.04
CA TRP A 86 -0.80 2.71 -7.91
C TRP A 86 -0.13 3.21 -9.19
N ARG A 87 -0.85 3.19 -10.32
CA ARG A 87 -0.34 3.60 -11.65
C ARG A 87 0.25 5.02 -11.70
N ASP A 88 -0.27 5.93 -10.87
CA ASP A 88 0.11 7.35 -10.86
C ASP A 88 1.16 7.69 -9.78
N ALA A 89 1.67 6.69 -9.05
CA ALA A 89 2.72 6.91 -8.05
C ALA A 89 4.08 7.19 -8.73
N ASP A 90 4.85 8.11 -8.15
CA ASP A 90 6.19 8.42 -8.66
C ASP A 90 7.26 7.41 -8.21
N VAL A 91 7.05 6.79 -7.05
CA VAL A 91 7.92 5.76 -6.47
C VAL A 91 7.04 4.64 -5.94
N LEU A 92 7.33 3.41 -6.36
CA LEU A 92 6.62 2.21 -5.92
C LEU A 92 7.56 1.29 -5.13
N SER A 93 7.08 0.79 -4.00
CA SER A 93 7.74 -0.21 -3.18
C SER A 93 6.81 -1.39 -2.94
N PHE A 94 7.00 -2.45 -3.73
CA PHE A 94 6.19 -3.66 -3.65
C PHE A 94 6.74 -4.64 -2.60
N ASN A 95 5.84 -5.31 -1.89
CA ASN A 95 6.17 -6.48 -1.09
C ASN A 95 5.05 -7.52 -1.19
N SER A 96 5.42 -8.81 -1.18
CA SER A 96 4.45 -9.89 -1.03
C SER A 96 5.18 -11.15 -0.59
N GLY A 97 4.69 -11.81 0.45
CA GLY A 97 5.33 -13.04 0.93
C GLY A 97 4.54 -13.76 2.00
N LEU A 98 4.07 -13.02 3.01
CA LEU A 98 3.50 -13.62 4.23
C LEU A 98 2.31 -14.53 3.91
N TRP A 99 1.42 -14.08 3.04
CA TRP A 99 0.15 -14.76 2.76
C TRP A 99 0.26 -15.97 1.83
N TRP A 100 1.34 -16.11 1.06
CA TRP A 100 1.54 -17.23 0.13
C TRP A 100 1.65 -18.59 0.82
N THR A 101 2.03 -18.60 2.10
CA THR A 101 2.17 -19.83 2.90
C THR A 101 0.91 -20.16 3.70
N HIS A 102 -0.09 -19.26 3.72
CA HIS A 102 -1.31 -19.46 4.48
C HIS A 102 -2.26 -20.41 3.73
N THR A 103 -2.85 -21.35 4.47
CA THR A 103 -3.78 -22.35 3.94
C THR A 103 -5.01 -22.47 4.86
N GLY A 104 -6.13 -22.94 4.32
CA GLY A 104 -7.34 -23.18 5.09
C GLY A 104 -7.92 -21.90 5.71
N SER A 105 -8.24 -21.94 7.01
CA SER A 105 -8.85 -20.80 7.73
C SER A 105 -7.93 -19.58 7.86
N MET A 106 -6.65 -19.72 7.51
CA MET A 106 -5.68 -18.63 7.55
C MET A 106 -5.52 -17.96 6.17
N GLN A 107 -6.15 -18.47 5.10
CA GLN A 107 -6.16 -17.78 3.81
C GLN A 107 -6.97 -16.49 3.92
N GLY A 108 -6.28 -15.37 3.71
CA GLY A 108 -6.83 -14.02 3.78
C GLY A 108 -7.67 -13.62 2.59
#